data_AF-A0A529I3Y4-F1
#
_entry.id   AF-A0A529I3Y4-F1
#
_cell.length_a   1.000
_cell.length_b   1.000
_cell.length_c   1.000
_cell.angle_alpha   90.00
_cell.angle_beta   90.00
_cell.angle_gamma   90.00
#
_symmetry.space_group_name_H-M   'P 1'
#
loop_
_entity.id
_entity.type
_entity.pdbx_description
1 polymer ?
#
loop_
_entity_poly.entity_id
_entity_poly.type
_entity_poly.pdbx_seq_one_letter_code
_entity_poly.pdbx_strand_id
1 'polypeptide(L)'
;MRIVVKIVKWLLGLVVLAIAALVAWLYVAPPELIRVGSGYSAKIVCSNVFIAGRDANQVLAVDVQAPGHPLLRLMRVSVDKERGMVSAGLFGVLGKS
;
A
#
# COMPACT_ATOMS: atom_id res chain seq x y z
N MET A 1 41.02 -10.65 2.23
CA MET A 1 39.73 -11.26 2.62
C MET A 1 39.04 -10.59 3.81
N ARG A 2 39.66 -10.45 5.00
CA ARG A 2 38.97 -9.91 6.20
C ARG A 2 38.42 -8.47 6.04
N ILE A 3 39.11 -7.61 5.30
CA ILE A 3 38.69 -6.22 5.07
C ILE A 3 37.47 -6.16 4.15
N VAL A 4 37.45 -6.94 3.07
CA VAL A 4 36.33 -7.02 2.12
C VAL A 4 35.05 -7.48 2.83
N VAL A 5 35.15 -8.52 3.67
CA VAL A 5 34.00 -9.02 4.45
C VAL A 5 33.46 -7.95 5.41
N LYS A 6 34.34 -7.17 6.05
CA LYS A 6 33.93 -6.06 6.92
C LYS A 6 33.19 -4.97 6.13
N ILE A 7 33.70 -4.59 4.97
CA ILE A 7 33.07 -3.57 4.12
C ILE A 7 31.68 -4.03 3.67
N VAL A 8 31.56 -5.27 3.17
CA VAL A 8 30.26 -5.83 2.75
C VAL A 8 29.27 -5.87 3.91
N LYS A 9 29.70 -6.26 5.10
CA LYS A 9 28.84 -6.28 6.29
C LYS A 9 28.32 -4.88 6.66
N TRP A 10 29.19 -3.87 6.61
CA TRP A 10 28.79 -2.48 6.87
C TRP A 10 27.83 -1.95 5.81
N LEU A 11 28.10 -2.24 4.54
CA LEU A 11 27.23 -1.86 3.41
C LEU A 11 25.84 -2.48 3.55
N LEU A 12 25.78 -3.77 3.88
CA LEU A 12 24.51 -4.46 4.15
C LEU A 12 23.76 -3.81 5.31
N GLY A 13 24.46 -3.51 6.40
CA GLY A 13 23.87 -2.83 7.56
C GLY A 13 23.29 -1.46 7.19
N LEU A 14 24.02 -0.68 6.38
CA LEU A 14 23.57 0.62 5.91
C LEU A 14 22.34 0.53 4.99
N VAL A 15 22.29 -0.46 4.10
CA VAL A 15 21.12 -0.70 3.24
C VAL A 15 19.89 -1.07 4.07
N VAL A 16 20.04 -1.95 5.06
CA VAL A 16 18.93 -2.33 5.96
C VAL A 16 18.43 -1.11 6.74
N LEU A 17 19.35 -0.29 7.26
CA LEU A 17 18.99 0.93 7.97
C LEU A 17 18.24 1.92 7.07
N ALA A 18 18.70 2.10 5.82
CA ALA A 18 18.05 2.98 4.86
C ALA A 18 16.63 2.51 4.51
N ILE A 19 16.41 1.21 4.32
CA ILE A 19 15.08 0.64 4.06
C ILE A 19 14.18 0.84 5.28
N ALA A 20 14.67 0.57 6.49
CA ALA A 20 13.90 0.77 7.72
C ALA A 20 13.49 2.23 7.91
N ALA A 21 14.40 3.17 7.68
CA ALA A 21 14.11 4.61 7.73
C ALA A 21 13.06 5.03 6.68
N LEU A 22 13.17 4.51 5.45
CA LEU A 22 12.20 4.77 4.39
C LEU A 22 10.80 4.26 4.75
N VAL A 23 10.68 3.03 5.25
CA VAL A 23 9.38 2.46 5.67
C VAL A 23 8.79 3.24 6.84
N ALA A 24 9.61 3.58 7.84
CA ALA A 24 9.16 4.40 8.97
C ALA A 24 8.66 5.78 8.52
N TRP A 25 9.38 6.44 7.61
CA TRP A 25 8.97 7.72 7.06
C TRP A 25 7.65 7.61 6.28
N LEU A 26 7.51 6.62 5.39
CA LEU A 26 6.28 6.38 4.64
C LEU A 26 5.08 6.05 5.54
N TYR A 27 5.32 5.45 6.71
CA TYR A 27 4.26 5.13 7.67
C TYR A 27 3.81 6.38 8.45
N VAL A 28 4.74 7.20 8.92
CA VAL A 28 4.44 8.38 9.76
C VAL A 28 4.01 9.59 8.93
N ALA A 29 4.63 9.81 7.77
CA ALA A 29 4.39 10.95 6.90
C ALA A 29 4.28 10.48 5.43
N PRO A 30 3.24 9.69 5.09
CA PRO A 30 3.05 9.20 3.74
C PRO A 30 2.88 10.38 2.76
N PRO A 31 3.57 10.36 1.61
CA PRO A 31 3.36 11.35 0.55
C PRO A 31 1.90 11.47 0.14
N GLU A 32 1.46 12.68 -0.21
CA GLU A 32 0.08 12.97 -0.60
C GLU A 32 -0.42 12.07 -1.72
N LEU A 33 0.43 11.70 -2.68
CA LEU A 33 0.04 10.82 -3.78
C LEU A 33 -0.39 9.43 -3.29
N ILE A 34 0.24 8.89 -2.25
CA ILE A 34 -0.15 7.59 -1.65
C ILE A 34 -1.51 7.75 -0.96
N ARG A 35 -1.70 8.83 -0.19
CA ARG A 35 -2.96 9.10 0.52
C ARG A 35 -4.12 9.28 -0.46
N VAL A 36 -3.90 10.03 -1.54
CA VAL A 36 -4.88 10.21 -2.61
C VAL A 36 -5.17 8.87 -3.28
N GLY A 37 -4.14 8.09 -3.63
CA GLY A 37 -4.31 6.75 -4.22
C GLY A 37 -5.12 5.81 -3.34
N SER A 38 -4.88 5.80 -2.03
CA SER A 38 -5.67 5.07 -1.04
C SER A 38 -7.12 5.56 -1.02
N GLY A 39 -7.37 6.86 -0.93
CA GLY A 39 -8.72 7.42 -0.94
C GLY A 39 -9.51 7.07 -2.22
N TYR A 40 -8.86 7.14 -3.38
CA TYR A 40 -9.45 6.70 -4.65
C TYR A 40 -9.79 5.21 -4.65
N SER A 41 -8.87 4.37 -4.18
CA SER A 41 -9.07 2.92 -4.11
C SER A 41 -10.22 2.56 -3.16
N ALA A 42 -10.27 3.20 -1.98
CA ALA A 42 -11.35 3.02 -1.02
C ALA A 42 -12.70 3.45 -1.61
N LYS A 43 -12.75 4.61 -2.30
CA LYS A 43 -13.96 5.10 -2.96
C LYS A 43 -14.46 4.14 -4.04
N ILE A 44 -13.56 3.68 -4.93
CA ILE A 44 -13.90 2.76 -6.02
C ILE A 44 -14.52 1.48 -5.45
N VAL A 45 -13.89 0.89 -4.42
CA VAL A 45 -14.41 -0.33 -3.79
C VAL A 45 -15.70 -0.05 -3.03
N CYS A 46 -15.78 1.04 -2.27
CA CYS A 46 -16.97 1.41 -1.50
C CYS A 46 -18.21 1.55 -2.39
N SER A 47 -18.13 2.33 -3.47
CA SER A 47 -19.27 2.52 -4.36
C SER A 47 -19.65 1.22 -5.07
N ASN A 48 -18.67 0.44 -5.54
CA ASN A 48 -18.99 -0.81 -6.23
C ASN A 48 -19.57 -1.89 -5.31
N VAL A 49 -19.10 -1.97 -4.06
CA VAL A 49 -19.62 -2.96 -3.10
C VAL A 49 -20.99 -2.56 -2.58
N PHE A 50 -21.13 -1.34 -2.06
CA PHE A 50 -22.34 -0.95 -1.34
C PHE A 50 -23.45 -0.39 -2.23
N ILE A 51 -23.10 0.16 -3.41
CA ILE A 51 -24.10 0.69 -4.36
C ILE A 51 -24.34 -0.32 -5.50
N ALA A 52 -23.27 -0.82 -6.12
CA ALA A 52 -23.39 -1.72 -7.27
C ALA A 52 -23.48 -3.22 -6.89
N GLY A 53 -23.34 -3.58 -5.62
CA GLY A 53 -23.46 -4.97 -5.13
C GLY A 53 -22.37 -5.92 -5.63
N ARG A 54 -21.22 -5.40 -6.07
CA ARG A 54 -20.11 -6.19 -6.62
C ARG A 54 -19.22 -6.78 -5.52
N ASP A 55 -18.53 -7.87 -5.83
CA ASP A 55 -17.55 -8.47 -4.93
C ASP A 55 -16.33 -7.55 -4.76
N ALA A 56 -15.90 -7.36 -3.50
CA ALA A 56 -14.80 -6.46 -3.18
C ALA A 56 -13.45 -6.90 -3.76
N ASN A 57 -13.18 -8.20 -3.78
CA ASN A 57 -11.91 -8.71 -4.29
C ASN A 57 -11.85 -8.62 -5.81
N GLN A 58 -12.98 -8.85 -6.48
CA GLN A 58 -13.09 -8.64 -7.92
C GLN A 58 -12.86 -7.18 -8.27
N VAL A 59 -13.54 -6.24 -7.60
CA VAL A 59 -13.36 -4.79 -7.83
C VAL A 59 -11.91 -4.37 -7.58
N LEU A 60 -11.29 -4.84 -6.48
CA LEU A 60 -9.88 -4.60 -6.24
C LEU A 60 -9.03 -5.06 -7.43
N ALA A 61 -9.22 -6.30 -7.89
CA ALA A 61 -8.40 -6.87 -8.95
C ALA A 61 -8.57 -6.17 -10.31
N VAL A 62 -9.81 -5.86 -10.70
CA VAL A 62 -10.10 -5.42 -12.08
C VAL A 62 -10.25 -3.91 -12.22
N ASP A 63 -10.68 -3.20 -11.18
CA ASP A 63 -10.91 -1.75 -11.24
C ASP A 63 -9.79 -0.94 -10.57
N VAL A 64 -9.19 -1.47 -9.49
CA VAL A 64 -8.07 -0.81 -8.80
C VAL A 64 -6.73 -1.33 -9.30
N GLN A 65 -6.55 -2.64 -9.40
CA GLN A 65 -5.28 -3.31 -9.72
C GLN A 65 -5.15 -3.74 -11.18
N ALA A 66 -6.02 -3.20 -12.04
CA ALA A 66 -5.99 -3.43 -13.49
C ALA A 66 -4.56 -3.22 -14.06
N PRO A 67 -4.22 -3.79 -15.23
CA PRO A 67 -2.84 -3.91 -15.73
C PRO A 67 -2.12 -2.60 -16.11
N GLY A 68 -2.53 -1.45 -15.59
CA GLY A 68 -1.84 -0.16 -15.75
C GLY A 68 -0.57 -0.04 -14.92
N HIS A 69 -0.69 0.40 -13.65
CA HIS A 69 0.47 0.77 -12.84
C HIS A 69 0.83 -0.32 -11.80
N PRO A 70 2.07 -0.87 -11.79
CA PRO A 70 2.44 -1.97 -10.89
C PRO A 70 2.24 -1.71 -9.40
N LEU A 71 2.43 -0.46 -8.95
CA LEU A 71 2.19 -0.07 -7.55
C LEU A 71 0.75 -0.34 -7.09
N LEU A 72 -0.25 -0.30 -7.98
CA LEU A 72 -1.64 -0.53 -7.60
C LEU A 72 -1.84 -1.96 -7.10
N ARG A 73 -1.07 -2.94 -7.59
CA ARG A 73 -1.09 -4.34 -7.09
C ARG A 73 -0.72 -4.47 -5.62
N LEU A 74 -0.05 -3.48 -5.06
CA LEU A 74 0.36 -3.42 -3.66
C LEU A 74 -0.71 -2.76 -2.79
N MET A 75 -1.71 -2.12 -3.40
CA MET A 75 -2.86 -1.56 -2.68
C MET A 75 -3.67 -2.69 -2.05
N ARG A 76 -4.07 -2.51 -0.79
CA ARG A 76 -4.95 -3.44 -0.08
C ARG A 76 -6.18 -2.68 0.40
N VAL A 77 -7.32 -3.37 0.44
CA VAL A 77 -8.59 -2.81 0.90
C VAL A 77 -9.17 -3.65 2.03
N SER A 78 -9.85 -2.99 2.96
CA SER A 78 -10.60 -3.61 4.05
C SER A 78 -12.03 -3.08 4.00
N VAL A 79 -12.98 -3.99 3.87
CA VAL A 79 -14.41 -3.67 3.79
C VAL A 79 -15.08 -4.06 5.11
N ASP A 80 -15.64 -3.07 5.79
CA ASP A 80 -16.49 -3.26 6.96
C ASP A 80 -17.95 -3.18 6.50
N LYS A 81 -18.58 -4.35 6.39
CA LYS A 81 -19.97 -4.47 5.91
C LYS A 81 -20.99 -4.00 6.94
N GLU A 82 -20.69 -4.09 8.24
CA GLU A 82 -21.61 -3.66 9.30
C GLU A 82 -21.69 -2.14 9.35
N ARG A 83 -20.55 -1.47 9.20
CA ARG A 83 -20.48 0.00 9.23
C ARG A 83 -20.63 0.67 7.86
N GLY A 84 -20.67 -0.11 6.78
CA GLY A 84 -20.74 0.43 5.41
C GLY A 84 -19.49 1.21 5.02
N MET A 85 -18.32 0.83 5.53
CA MET A 85 -17.07 1.56 5.33
C MET A 85 -16.04 0.74 4.55
N VAL A 86 -15.20 1.44 3.78
CA VAL A 86 -14.02 0.86 3.14
C VAL A 86 -12.82 1.71 3.47
N SER A 87 -11.72 1.06 3.87
CA SER A 87 -10.40 1.69 3.96
C SER A 87 -9.45 1.03 2.96
N ALA A 88 -8.51 1.80 2.44
CA ALA A 88 -7.46 1.30 1.57
C ALA A 88 -6.11 1.88 1.99
N GLY A 89 -5.02 1.19 1.64
CA GLY A 89 -3.66 1.64 1.90
C GLY A 89 -2.65 0.90 1.05
N LEU A 90 -1.53 1.56 0.71
CA LEU A 90 -0.42 0.88 0.07
C LEU A 90 0.19 -0.11 1.08
N PHE A 91 0.32 -1.38 0.69
CA PHE A 91 0.57 -2.50 1.59
C PHE A 91 -0.43 -2.60 2.77
N GLY A 92 -1.59 -1.96 2.66
CA GLY A 92 -2.66 -1.92 3.67
C GLY A 92 -2.46 -0.96 4.83
N VAL A 93 -1.28 -0.35 4.98
CA VAL A 93 -0.95 0.51 6.13
C VAL A 93 -0.42 1.89 5.73
N LEU A 94 0.29 2.00 4.61
CA LEU A 94 0.92 3.27 4.22
C LEU A 94 -0.12 4.18 3.57
N GLY A 95 -0.27 5.38 4.13
CA GLY A 95 -1.26 6.37 3.67
C GLY A 95 -2.69 5.85 3.73
N LYS A 96 -3.02 5.07 4.76
CA LYS A 96 -4.36 4.47 4.92
C LYS A 96 -5.44 5.56 5.02
N SER A 97 -6.53 5.38 4.27
CA SER A 97 -7.73 6.24 4.27
C SER A 97 -8.68 5.93 5.41
#